data_AF-A0A934GVH4-F1
#
_entry.id   AF-A0A934GVH4-F1
#
_cell.length_a   1.000
_cell.length_b   1.000
_cell.length_c   1.000
_cell.angle_alpha   90.00
_cell.angle_beta   90.00
_cell.angle_gamma   90.00
#
_symmetry.space_group_name_H-M   'P 1'
#
loop_
_entity.id
_entity.type
_entity.pdbx_description
1 polymer ?
#
loop_
_entity_poly.entity_id
_entity_poly.type
_entity_poly.pdbx_seq_one_letter_code
_entity_poly.pdbx_strand_id
1 'polypeptide(L)'
;MNWTWIADPETWIALVTLVALELVLGVDNVIFISILSGKLPPKDQPRARSTGIMLAVITRILLLLSLSWIISLEETLFTLPLLNVGISGRDLVLLAGGLFLLWKSTREIHDKLEGEQGHASAKVAASFASVIIQIMLLDIVFSLDSVITAVGMVDHIEIMIIAVVLAAGVMVFTAGPIAGFVEKHPTIKILALSFLLLIGFTLVVEGLHQHIPKGYIYFAMAFSVFVEILNLRVRAKSAPVNLREAYSAETTHAGQLTPVPVTVEIAAPAAMAVSAPEAKPARKSVRKTNVKPKTTIDKKKKK
;
A
#
# COMPACT_ATOMS: atom_id res chain seq x y z
N MET A 1 38.42 24.20 -1.62
CA MET A 1 37.29 25.02 -1.16
C MET A 1 37.51 26.44 -1.63
N ASN A 2 36.92 26.80 -2.78
CA ASN A 2 36.97 28.15 -3.33
C ASN A 2 35.68 28.86 -2.91
N TRP A 3 35.78 29.93 -2.11
CA TRP A 3 34.64 30.68 -1.57
C TRP A 3 34.07 31.73 -2.52
N THR A 4 34.47 31.69 -3.79
CA THR A 4 34.08 32.65 -4.83
C THR A 4 32.58 32.66 -5.11
N TRP A 5 31.90 31.55 -4.83
CA TRP A 5 30.44 31.42 -4.99
C TRP A 5 29.63 32.32 -4.06
N ILE A 6 30.17 32.75 -2.91
CA ILE A 6 29.41 33.61 -1.97
C ILE A 6 29.08 34.96 -2.60
N ALA A 7 29.96 35.45 -3.48
CA ALA A 7 29.85 36.76 -4.13
C ALA A 7 29.01 36.74 -5.41
N ASP A 8 28.59 35.57 -5.88
CA ASP A 8 27.86 35.40 -7.14
C ASP A 8 26.35 35.14 -6.88
N PRO A 9 25.45 36.03 -7.32
CA PRO A 9 24.01 35.85 -7.16
C PRO A 9 23.44 34.56 -7.78
N GLU A 10 24.06 34.04 -8.85
CA GLU A 10 23.56 32.83 -9.52
C GLU A 10 23.66 31.59 -8.62
N THR A 11 24.72 31.50 -7.82
CA THR A 11 24.95 30.36 -6.92
C THR A 11 23.98 30.36 -5.73
N TRP A 12 23.44 31.51 -5.33
CA TRP A 12 22.35 31.59 -4.35
C TRP A 12 21.02 31.08 -4.93
N ILE A 13 20.72 31.40 -6.19
CA ILE A 13 19.53 30.85 -6.88
C ILE A 13 19.64 29.34 -7.00
N ALA A 14 20.82 28.85 -7.36
CA ALA A 14 21.12 27.43 -7.42
C ALA A 14 20.95 26.74 -6.06
N LEU A 15 21.46 27.35 -4.98
CA LEU A 15 21.26 26.85 -3.61
C LEU A 15 19.78 26.76 -3.25
N VAL A 16 19.00 27.82 -3.50
CA VAL A 16 17.56 27.83 -3.21
C VAL A 16 16.83 26.75 -4.01
N THR A 17 17.21 26.58 -5.28
CA THR A 17 16.64 25.55 -6.15
C THR A 17 16.98 24.16 -5.64
N LEU A 18 18.22 23.91 -5.25
CA LEU A 18 18.66 22.65 -4.65
C LEU A 18 17.92 22.36 -3.35
N VAL A 19 17.81 23.34 -2.45
CA VAL A 19 17.04 23.19 -1.20
C VAL A 19 15.57 22.87 -1.51
N ALA A 20 14.97 23.54 -2.49
CA ALA A 20 13.59 23.28 -2.87
C ALA A 20 13.41 21.86 -3.42
N LEU A 21 14.30 21.40 -4.31
CA LEU A 21 14.27 20.05 -4.86
C LEU A 21 14.52 18.99 -3.78
N GLU A 22 15.49 19.22 -2.90
CA GLU A 22 15.78 18.38 -1.73
C GLU A 22 14.56 18.26 -0.80
N LEU A 23 13.81 19.35 -0.59
CA LEU A 23 12.60 19.33 0.23
C LEU A 23 11.47 18.59 -0.46
N VAL A 24 11.23 18.85 -1.76
CA VAL A 24 10.18 18.17 -2.53
C VAL A 24 10.42 16.67 -2.56
N LEU A 25 11.67 16.25 -2.84
CA LEU A 25 12.10 14.85 -2.80
C LEU A 25 12.13 14.27 -1.37
N GLY A 26 12.50 15.10 -0.39
CA GLY A 26 12.68 14.71 1.01
C GLY A 26 11.38 14.48 1.78
N VAL A 27 10.24 15.01 1.30
CA VAL A 27 8.92 14.73 1.89
C VAL A 27 8.64 13.23 1.87
N ASP A 28 8.94 12.54 0.76
CA ASP A 28 8.73 11.10 0.64
C ASP A 28 9.65 10.32 1.60
N ASN A 29 10.89 10.78 1.78
CA ASN A 29 11.83 10.21 2.74
C ASN A 29 11.36 10.36 4.19
N VAL A 30 10.83 11.52 4.58
CA VAL A 30 10.28 11.74 5.94
C VAL A 30 9.03 10.89 6.19
N ILE A 31 8.15 10.81 5.21
CA ILE A 31 6.96 9.95 5.28
C ILE A 31 7.39 8.49 5.45
N PHE A 32 8.39 8.04 4.70
CA PHE A 32 8.91 6.69 4.80
C PHE A 32 9.52 6.37 6.16
N ILE A 33 10.38 7.26 6.66
CA ILE A 33 10.95 7.19 8.02
C ILE A 33 9.82 7.11 9.06
N SER A 34 8.75 7.88 8.87
CA SER A 34 7.58 7.89 9.76
C SER A 34 6.82 6.56 9.73
N ILE A 35 6.61 5.97 8.56
CA ILE A 35 5.92 4.67 8.41
C ILE A 35 6.74 3.54 9.03
N LEU A 36 8.04 3.49 8.80
CA LEU A 36 8.90 2.46 9.36
C LEU A 36 9.06 2.59 10.88
N SER A 37 9.31 3.80 11.37
CA SER A 37 9.42 4.06 12.80
C SER A 37 8.11 3.76 13.54
N GLY A 38 6.96 3.91 12.89
CA GLY A 38 5.65 3.51 13.43
C GLY A 38 5.50 2.01 13.76
N LYS A 39 6.42 1.15 13.30
CA LYS A 39 6.46 -0.28 13.66
C LYS A 39 7.15 -0.55 15.00
N LEU A 40 7.84 0.45 15.55
CA LEU A 40 8.49 0.36 16.85
C LEU A 40 7.51 0.69 17.98
N PRO A 41 7.80 0.26 19.23
CA PRO A 41 7.06 0.72 20.39
C PRO A 41 6.98 2.26 20.43
N PRO A 42 5.84 2.86 20.86
CA PRO A 42 5.63 4.32 20.82
C PRO A 42 6.76 5.16 21.42
N LYS A 43 7.42 4.64 22.47
CA LYS A 43 8.57 5.27 23.14
C LYS A 43 9.83 5.41 22.26
N ASP A 44 10.01 4.53 21.28
CA ASP A 44 11.21 4.45 20.45
C ASP A 44 11.04 5.17 19.10
N GLN A 45 9.81 5.43 18.67
CA GLN A 45 9.51 6.04 17.37
C GLN A 45 10.10 7.45 17.19
N PRO A 46 10.05 8.38 18.17
CA PRO A 46 10.66 9.70 18.01
C PRO A 46 12.17 9.60 17.82
N ARG A 47 12.83 8.73 18.60
CA ARG A 47 14.28 8.48 18.51
C ARG A 47 14.64 7.85 17.17
N ALA A 48 13.86 6.88 16.70
CA ALA A 48 14.09 6.27 15.40
C ALA A 48 13.98 7.26 14.25
N ARG A 49 13.03 8.22 14.32
CA ARG A 49 12.90 9.31 13.34
C ARG A 49 14.11 10.22 13.34
N SER A 50 14.52 10.75 14.50
CA SER A 50 15.66 11.67 14.59
C SER A 50 16.97 10.99 14.19
N THR A 51 17.19 9.76 14.68
CA THR A 51 18.38 8.97 14.33
C THR A 51 18.39 8.59 12.85
N GLY A 52 17.24 8.19 12.30
CA GLY A 52 17.11 7.90 10.88
C GLY A 52 17.46 9.11 10.00
N ILE A 53 16.90 10.29 10.30
CA ILE A 53 17.21 11.52 9.56
C ILE A 53 18.68 11.92 9.71
N MET A 54 19.24 11.85 10.92
CA MET A 54 20.65 12.19 11.13
C MET A 54 21.58 11.25 10.36
N LEU A 55 21.30 9.94 10.38
CA LEU A 55 22.08 8.97 9.61
C LEU A 55 21.92 9.17 8.10
N ALA A 56 20.71 9.48 7.63
CA ALA A 56 20.42 9.79 6.23
C ALA A 56 21.22 11.00 5.72
N VAL A 57 21.35 12.06 6.54
CA VAL A 57 22.19 13.21 6.20
C VAL A 57 23.65 12.82 6.10
N ILE A 58 24.15 12.02 7.05
CA ILE A 58 25.54 11.56 7.05
C ILE A 58 25.80 10.72 5.80
N THR A 59 24.93 9.76 5.47
CA THR A 59 25.07 8.92 4.26
C THR A 59 25.03 9.77 3.00
N ARG A 60 24.14 10.77 2.91
CA ARG A 60 24.10 11.71 1.78
C ARG A 60 25.39 12.52 1.63
N ILE A 61 25.91 13.07 2.72
CA ILE A 61 27.18 13.82 2.68
C ILE A 61 28.32 12.89 2.24
N LEU A 62 28.37 11.66 2.75
CA LEU A 62 29.38 10.68 2.33
C LEU A 62 29.27 10.33 0.83
N LEU A 63 28.05 10.20 0.31
CA LEU A 63 27.81 10.01 -1.12
C LEU A 63 28.30 11.22 -1.94
N LEU A 64 27.99 12.44 -1.51
CA LEU A 64 28.49 13.67 -2.16
C LEU A 64 30.02 13.79 -2.13
N LEU A 65 30.65 13.40 -1.02
CA LEU A 65 32.12 13.37 -0.94
C LEU A 65 32.73 12.24 -1.79
N SER A 66 31.96 11.20 -2.07
CA SER A 66 32.31 10.10 -2.96
C SER A 66 31.84 10.36 -4.39
N LEU A 67 31.64 11.62 -4.79
CA LEU A 67 31.04 11.98 -6.08
C LEU A 67 31.76 11.35 -7.27
N SER A 68 33.09 11.40 -7.31
CA SER A 68 33.87 10.78 -8.40
C SER A 68 33.59 9.29 -8.55
N TRP A 69 33.37 8.59 -7.42
CA TRP A 69 32.98 7.20 -7.43
C TRP A 69 31.53 7.01 -7.92
N ILE A 70 30.60 7.87 -7.49
CA ILE A 70 29.21 7.83 -7.99
C ILE A 70 29.13 8.06 -9.49
N ILE A 71 29.90 9.00 -10.05
CA ILE A 71 29.93 9.24 -11.50
C ILE A 71 30.42 7.99 -12.24
N SER A 72 31.41 7.27 -11.68
CA SER A 72 31.86 6.00 -12.28
C SER A 72 30.78 4.89 -12.28
N LEU A 73 29.75 4.98 -11.41
CA LEU A 73 28.62 4.06 -11.46
C LEU A 73 27.75 4.25 -12.71
N GLU A 74 27.81 5.41 -13.39
CA GLU A 74 27.10 5.63 -14.65
C GLU A 74 27.82 5.01 -15.86
N GLU A 75 29.09 4.61 -15.69
CA GLU A 75 29.82 3.92 -16.74
C GLU A 75 29.22 2.54 -17.03
N THR A 76 29.17 2.18 -18.30
CA THR A 76 28.64 0.88 -18.74
C THR A 76 29.55 -0.24 -18.22
N LEU A 77 29.01 -1.11 -17.38
CA LEU A 77 29.71 -2.30 -16.87
C LEU A 77 29.71 -3.44 -17.90
N PHE A 78 28.56 -3.70 -18.52
CA PHE A 78 28.41 -4.72 -19.56
C PHE A 78 27.24 -4.39 -20.48
N THR A 79 27.31 -4.85 -21.72
CA THR A 79 26.23 -4.67 -22.71
C THR A 79 25.41 -5.94 -22.85
N LEU A 80 24.08 -5.83 -22.76
CA LEU A 80 23.17 -6.94 -23.06
C LEU A 80 22.96 -7.02 -24.58
N PRO A 81 23.51 -8.04 -25.28
CA PRO A 81 23.49 -8.09 -26.74
C PRO A 81 22.08 -8.20 -27.33
N LEU A 82 21.15 -8.80 -26.58
CA LEU A 82 19.75 -8.98 -27.00
C LEU A 82 18.96 -7.67 -27.03
N LEU A 83 19.35 -6.69 -26.20
CA LEU A 83 18.64 -5.42 -26.06
C LEU A 83 19.46 -4.24 -26.61
N ASN A 84 20.74 -4.45 -26.94
CA ASN A 84 21.70 -3.41 -27.33
C ASN A 84 21.76 -2.25 -26.31
N VAL A 85 21.64 -2.59 -25.02
CA VAL A 85 21.66 -1.65 -23.90
C VAL A 85 22.89 -1.94 -23.03
N GLY A 86 23.67 -0.91 -22.74
CA GLY A 86 24.73 -0.94 -21.72
C GLY A 86 24.11 -0.83 -20.34
N ILE A 87 24.48 -1.70 -19.40
CA ILE A 87 24.03 -1.67 -18.01
C ILE A 87 25.14 -1.10 -17.15
N SER A 88 24.84 -0.06 -16.39
CA SER A 88 25.76 0.61 -15.47
C SER A 88 25.58 0.13 -14.02
N GLY A 89 26.51 0.50 -13.13
CA GLY A 89 26.38 0.22 -11.71
C GLY A 89 25.18 0.93 -11.07
N ARG A 90 24.89 2.15 -11.53
CA ARG A 90 23.71 2.93 -11.16
C ARG A 90 22.45 2.15 -11.47
N ASP A 91 22.32 1.61 -12.68
CA ASP A 91 21.11 0.89 -13.11
C ASP A 91 20.84 -0.31 -12.22
N LEU A 92 21.87 -1.05 -11.83
CA LEU A 92 21.73 -2.17 -10.91
C LEU A 92 21.20 -1.74 -9.55
N VAL A 93 21.67 -0.62 -9.01
CA VAL A 93 21.18 -0.07 -7.74
C VAL A 93 19.74 0.41 -7.87
N LEU A 94 19.39 1.11 -8.94
CA LEU A 94 18.02 1.59 -9.18
C LEU A 94 17.04 0.43 -9.39
N LEU A 95 17.42 -0.60 -10.16
CA LEU A 95 16.62 -1.81 -10.38
C LEU A 95 16.42 -2.58 -9.08
N ALA A 96 17.50 -2.83 -8.33
CA ALA A 96 17.43 -3.57 -7.07
C ALA A 96 16.58 -2.82 -6.03
N GLY A 97 16.82 -1.51 -5.89
CA GLY A 97 16.06 -0.64 -5.00
C GLY A 97 14.60 -0.50 -5.40
N GLY A 98 14.33 -0.32 -6.69
CA GLY A 98 12.98 -0.24 -7.25
C GLY A 98 12.18 -1.52 -7.06
N LEU A 99 12.77 -2.68 -7.36
CA LEU A 99 12.15 -3.98 -7.12
C LEU A 99 11.91 -4.23 -5.63
N PHE A 100 12.87 -3.88 -4.78
CA PHE A 100 12.71 -3.97 -3.33
C PHE A 100 11.54 -3.11 -2.83
N LEU A 101 11.41 -1.88 -3.32
CA LEU A 101 10.31 -0.98 -3.00
C LEU A 101 8.97 -1.51 -3.51
N LEU A 102 8.88 -1.98 -4.75
CA LEU A 102 7.66 -2.55 -5.31
C LEU A 102 7.19 -3.74 -4.48
N TRP A 103 8.09 -4.68 -4.17
CA TRP A 103 7.79 -5.81 -3.31
C TRP A 103 7.34 -5.36 -1.92
N LYS A 104 8.08 -4.42 -1.31
CA LYS A 104 7.82 -3.98 0.05
C LYS A 104 6.52 -3.21 0.17
N SER A 105 6.28 -2.22 -0.69
CA SER A 105 5.04 -1.45 -0.75
C SER A 105 3.84 -2.35 -0.95
N THR A 106 3.91 -3.27 -1.92
CA THR A 106 2.80 -4.18 -2.24
C THR A 106 2.46 -5.07 -1.05
N ARG A 107 3.48 -5.63 -0.39
CA ARG A 107 3.27 -6.45 0.81
C ARG A 107 2.70 -5.64 1.97
N GLU A 108 3.16 -4.41 2.19
CA GLU A 108 2.62 -3.56 3.25
C GLU A 108 1.17 -3.11 2.96
N ILE A 109 0.82 -2.85 1.70
CA ILE A 109 -0.55 -2.56 1.30
C ILE A 109 -1.44 -3.79 1.53
N HIS A 110 -0.98 -4.97 1.10
CA HIS A 110 -1.70 -6.24 1.28
C HIS A 110 -1.94 -6.57 2.77
N ASP A 111 -0.90 -6.50 3.60
CA ASP A 111 -0.99 -6.69 5.06
C ASP A 111 -1.98 -5.72 5.73
N LYS A 112 -2.21 -4.54 5.14
CA LYS A 112 -3.14 -3.52 5.66
C LYS A 112 -4.57 -3.70 5.15
N LEU A 113 -4.75 -4.23 3.95
CA LEU A 113 -6.07 -4.46 3.35
C LEU A 113 -6.70 -5.78 3.82
N GLU A 114 -5.91 -6.82 4.07
CA GLU A 114 -6.40 -8.14 4.48
C GLU A 114 -6.61 -8.31 5.99
N GLY A 115 -6.86 -7.21 6.71
CA GLY A 115 -6.91 -7.17 8.18
C GLY A 115 -7.45 -8.44 8.85
N GLU A 116 -6.61 -9.04 9.71
CA GLU A 116 -6.97 -10.03 10.75
C GLU A 116 -7.97 -11.14 10.39
N GLN A 117 -7.89 -11.75 9.20
CA GLN A 117 -8.45 -13.08 8.98
C GLN A 117 -7.34 -14.11 8.82
N GLY A 118 -6.85 -14.62 9.95
CA GLY A 118 -6.04 -15.84 9.98
C GLY A 118 -4.73 -15.70 10.72
N HIS A 119 -4.71 -16.29 11.91
CA HIS A 119 -3.56 -16.59 12.75
C HIS A 119 -2.87 -15.41 13.45
N ALA A 120 -3.08 -15.38 14.76
CA ALA A 120 -2.15 -14.83 15.74
C ALA A 120 -0.79 -15.56 15.66
N SER A 121 -0.06 -15.39 14.57
CA SER A 121 1.38 -15.49 14.63
C SER A 121 1.83 -14.22 15.34
N ALA A 122 2.46 -14.34 16.50
CA ALA A 122 3.02 -13.22 17.23
C ALA A 122 3.92 -12.43 16.26
N LYS A 123 3.40 -11.33 15.70
CA LYS A 123 4.19 -10.44 14.85
C LYS A 123 5.34 -9.95 15.72
N VAL A 124 6.53 -10.52 15.53
CA VAL A 124 7.75 -10.11 16.21
C VAL A 124 7.87 -8.61 16.01
N ALA A 125 7.82 -7.85 17.10
CA ALA A 125 7.97 -6.41 17.03
C ALA A 125 9.27 -6.08 16.30
N ALA A 126 9.20 -5.18 15.33
CA ALA A 126 10.38 -4.80 14.56
C ALA A 126 11.46 -4.31 15.52
N SER A 127 12.70 -4.80 15.37
CA SER A 127 13.79 -4.30 16.21
C SER A 127 14.20 -2.90 15.76
N PHE A 128 14.63 -2.07 16.71
CA PHE A 128 15.12 -0.71 16.42
C PHE A 128 16.19 -0.72 15.32
N ALA A 129 17.18 -1.61 15.44
CA ALA A 129 18.24 -1.77 14.46
C ALA A 129 17.71 -2.16 13.07
N SER A 130 16.75 -3.10 12.99
CA SER A 130 16.15 -3.50 11.70
C SER A 130 15.43 -2.33 11.02
N VAL A 131 14.72 -1.50 11.80
CA VAL A 131 14.06 -0.30 11.27
C VAL A 131 15.07 0.73 10.78
N ILE A 132 16.14 1.00 11.54
CA ILE A 132 17.18 1.94 11.11
C ILE A 132 17.88 1.44 9.84
N ILE A 133 18.22 0.15 9.75
CA ILE A 133 18.83 -0.43 8.54
C ILE A 133 17.91 -0.27 7.33
N GLN A 134 16.60 -0.52 7.48
CA GLN A 134 15.64 -0.33 6.39
C GLN A 134 15.54 1.14 5.96
N ILE A 135 15.56 2.08 6.91
CA ILE A 135 15.61 3.52 6.62
C ILE A 135 16.87 3.84 5.82
N MET A 136 18.04 3.40 6.28
CA MET A 136 19.32 3.69 5.62
C MET A 136 19.41 3.10 4.21
N LEU A 137 18.96 1.85 4.02
CA LEU A 137 18.97 1.21 2.70
C LEU A 137 18.12 1.98 1.70
N LEU A 138 16.97 2.48 2.13
CA LEU A 138 16.08 3.23 1.25
C LEU A 138 16.51 4.66 1.02
N ASP A 139 17.10 5.29 2.04
CA ASP A 139 17.77 6.57 1.87
C ASP A 139 18.92 6.45 0.87
N ILE A 140 19.73 5.40 0.89
CA ILE A 140 20.82 5.19 -0.09
C ILE A 140 20.28 5.11 -1.52
N VAL A 141 19.21 4.33 -1.73
CA VAL A 141 18.60 4.18 -3.07
C VAL A 141 18.05 5.51 -3.57
N PHE A 142 17.32 6.26 -2.75
CA PHE A 142 16.77 7.57 -3.13
C PHE A 142 17.83 8.66 -3.24
N SER A 143 18.84 8.61 -2.38
CA SER A 143 19.90 9.61 -2.37
C SER A 143 20.76 9.52 -3.62
N LEU A 144 21.03 8.32 -4.15
CA LEU A 144 21.81 8.15 -5.38
C LEU A 144 21.18 8.90 -6.56
N ASP A 145 19.88 8.77 -6.78
CA ASP A 145 19.15 9.50 -7.84
C ASP A 145 19.16 11.02 -7.61
N SER A 146 18.89 11.46 -6.37
CA SER A 146 18.90 12.88 -6.02
C SER A 146 20.28 13.53 -6.13
N VAL A 147 21.35 12.80 -5.78
CA VAL A 147 22.74 13.27 -5.88
C VAL A 147 23.14 13.42 -7.34
N ILE A 148 22.85 12.42 -8.17
CA ILE A 148 23.15 12.49 -9.61
C ILE A 148 22.42 13.66 -10.26
N THR A 149 21.14 13.86 -9.91
CA THR A 149 20.37 15.01 -10.37
C THR A 149 21.02 16.33 -9.94
N ALA A 150 21.47 16.44 -8.70
CA ALA A 150 22.11 17.64 -8.17
C ALA A 150 23.45 17.97 -8.86
N VAL A 151 24.24 16.95 -9.20
CA VAL A 151 25.52 17.11 -9.92
C VAL A 151 25.31 17.64 -11.33
N GLY A 152 24.18 17.30 -11.96
CA GLY A 152 23.79 17.86 -13.26
C GLY A 152 23.35 19.33 -13.21
N MET A 153 23.19 19.92 -12.02
CA MET A 153 22.69 21.30 -11.85
C MET A 153 23.74 22.28 -11.31
N VAL A 154 24.66 21.84 -10.46
CA VAL A 154 25.61 22.74 -9.76
C VAL A 154 26.98 22.08 -9.62
N ASP A 155 28.03 22.79 -10.02
CA ASP A 155 29.42 22.30 -9.99
C ASP A 155 30.06 22.34 -8.58
N HIS A 156 29.43 23.04 -7.64
CA HIS A 156 29.96 23.26 -6.29
C HIS A 156 29.37 22.28 -5.27
N ILE A 157 30.17 21.27 -4.89
CA ILE A 157 29.81 20.29 -3.86
C ILE A 157 29.47 20.97 -2.53
N GLU A 158 30.13 22.08 -2.19
CA GLU A 158 29.83 22.84 -0.97
C GLU A 158 28.38 23.33 -0.92
N ILE A 159 27.83 23.77 -2.07
CA ILE A 159 26.45 24.23 -2.19
C ILE A 159 25.48 23.06 -2.03
N MET A 160 25.80 21.91 -2.63
CA MET A 160 25.00 20.69 -2.49
C MET A 160 24.92 20.22 -1.03
N ILE A 161 26.05 20.21 -0.31
CA ILE A 161 26.09 19.84 1.11
C ILE A 161 25.28 20.83 1.95
N ILE A 162 25.43 22.14 1.72
CA ILE A 162 24.62 23.16 2.42
C ILE A 162 23.13 22.92 2.16
N ALA A 163 22.74 22.61 0.91
CA ALA A 163 21.35 22.33 0.57
C ALA A 163 20.79 21.12 1.34
N VAL A 164 21.53 20.00 1.37
CA VAL A 164 21.17 18.79 2.13
C VAL A 164 21.00 19.10 3.61
N VAL A 165 21.94 19.84 4.21
CA VAL A 165 21.91 20.16 5.65
C VAL A 165 20.73 21.07 5.98
N LEU A 166 20.46 22.09 5.16
CA LEU A 166 19.31 22.99 5.35
C LEU A 166 17.99 22.25 5.22
N ALA A 167 17.83 21.44 4.17
CA ALA A 167 16.63 20.63 3.95
C ALA A 167 16.42 19.65 5.12
N ALA A 168 17.48 19.00 5.60
CA ALA A 168 17.41 18.10 6.73
C ALA A 168 17.04 18.78 8.04
N GLY A 169 17.50 20.00 8.28
CA GLY A 169 17.05 20.82 9.40
C GLY A 169 15.53 20.92 9.41
N VAL A 170 14.93 21.31 8.27
CA VAL A 170 13.47 21.39 8.11
C VAL A 170 12.80 20.02 8.32
N MET A 171 13.39 18.93 7.80
CA MET A 171 12.86 17.57 7.98
C MET A 171 12.84 17.15 9.45
N VAL A 172 13.87 17.45 10.24
CA VAL A 172 13.89 17.14 11.69
C VAL A 172 12.74 17.83 12.42
N PHE A 173 12.49 19.11 12.11
CA PHE A 173 11.39 19.87 12.72
C PHE A 173 10.01 19.37 12.28
N THR A 174 9.87 18.88 11.05
CA THR A 174 8.58 18.49 10.46
C THR A 174 8.24 17.01 10.63
N ALA A 175 9.22 16.12 10.86
CA ALA A 175 9.02 14.68 10.96
C ALA A 175 8.11 14.26 12.14
N GLY A 176 8.15 15.01 13.25
CA GLY A 176 7.24 14.83 14.38
C GLY A 176 5.77 14.98 13.96
N PRO A 177 5.38 16.19 13.53
CA PRO A 177 4.05 16.50 13.02
C PRO A 177 3.58 15.60 11.88
N ILE A 178 4.43 15.38 10.86
CA ILE A 178 4.09 14.56 9.69
C ILE A 178 3.75 13.13 10.12
N ALA A 179 4.58 12.51 10.96
CA ALA A 179 4.29 11.16 11.45
C ALA A 179 2.99 11.09 12.25
N GLY A 180 2.74 12.06 13.11
CA GLY A 180 1.49 12.12 13.88
C GLY A 180 0.26 12.27 12.99
N PHE A 181 0.38 13.01 11.88
CA PHE A 181 -0.67 13.14 10.88
C PHE A 181 -0.89 11.84 10.10
N VAL A 182 0.18 11.20 9.62
CA VAL A 182 0.12 9.91 8.91
C VAL A 182 -0.50 8.81 9.79
N GLU A 183 -0.20 8.79 11.10
CA GLU A 183 -0.75 7.77 12.01
C GLU A 183 -2.24 7.98 12.31
N LYS A 184 -2.70 9.23 12.36
CA LYS A 184 -4.12 9.57 12.60
C LYS A 184 -5.02 9.32 11.38
N HIS A 185 -4.45 9.31 10.18
CA HIS A 185 -5.21 9.23 8.93
C HIS A 185 -4.81 7.98 8.12
N PRO A 186 -5.54 6.85 8.24
CA PRO A 186 -5.22 5.62 7.52
C PRO A 186 -5.12 5.77 6.00
N THR A 187 -5.95 6.63 5.42
CA THR A 187 -5.93 6.95 3.98
C THR A 187 -4.61 7.62 3.57
N ILE A 188 -4.06 8.52 4.39
CA ILE A 188 -2.72 9.12 4.18
C ILE A 188 -1.63 8.04 4.24
N LYS A 189 -1.76 7.06 5.14
CA LYS A 189 -0.80 5.95 5.24
C LYS A 189 -0.80 5.07 3.98
N ILE A 190 -1.98 4.77 3.43
CA ILE A 190 -2.10 4.07 2.15
C ILE A 190 -1.56 4.93 1.00
N LEU A 191 -1.90 6.22 0.95
CA LEU A 191 -1.40 7.17 -0.04
C LEU A 191 0.14 7.19 -0.09
N ALA A 192 0.76 7.24 1.08
CA ALA A 192 2.21 7.20 1.22
C ALA A 192 2.84 5.87 0.74
N LEU A 193 2.21 4.73 1.04
CA LEU A 193 2.65 3.43 0.49
C LEU A 193 2.47 3.37 -1.04
N SER A 194 1.44 4.02 -1.58
CA SER A 194 1.25 4.17 -3.02
C SER A 194 2.33 5.05 -3.66
N PHE A 195 2.79 6.12 -3.00
CA PHE A 195 3.95 6.89 -3.47
C PHE A 195 5.21 6.06 -3.46
N LEU A 196 5.43 5.26 -2.40
CA LEU A 196 6.55 4.32 -2.35
C LEU A 196 6.53 3.34 -3.53
N LEU A 197 5.34 2.84 -3.90
CA LEU A 197 5.16 1.97 -5.07
C LEU A 197 5.44 2.73 -6.37
N LEU A 198 4.92 3.95 -6.54
CA LEU A 198 5.15 4.80 -7.71
C LEU A 198 6.64 5.12 -7.91
N ILE A 199 7.34 5.47 -6.83
CA ILE A 199 8.78 5.74 -6.88
C ILE A 199 9.52 4.43 -7.20
N GLY A 200 9.18 3.32 -6.54
CA GLY A 200 9.77 2.01 -6.85
C GLY A 200 9.61 1.62 -8.32
N PHE A 201 8.43 1.86 -8.90
CA PHE A 201 8.20 1.69 -10.33
C PHE A 201 9.09 2.61 -11.17
N THR A 202 9.16 3.90 -10.81
CA THR A 202 9.98 4.90 -11.51
C THR A 202 11.46 4.50 -11.52
N LEU A 203 12.00 4.01 -10.39
CA LEU A 203 13.39 3.53 -10.31
C LEU A 203 13.64 2.33 -11.21
N VAL A 204 12.68 1.39 -11.31
CA VAL A 204 12.79 0.26 -12.25
C VAL A 204 12.81 0.75 -13.69
N VAL A 205 11.93 1.68 -14.04
CA VAL A 205 11.84 2.25 -15.39
C VAL A 205 13.13 3.01 -15.74
N GLU A 206 13.64 3.82 -14.81
CA GLU A 206 14.90 4.56 -14.99
C GLU A 206 16.12 3.64 -15.10
N GLY A 207 16.20 2.59 -14.29
CA GLY A 207 17.26 1.57 -14.40
C GLY A 207 17.16 0.71 -15.68
N LEU A 208 16.06 0.80 -16.43
CA LEU A 208 15.92 0.24 -17.78
C LEU A 208 16.17 1.30 -18.87
N HIS A 209 16.81 2.41 -18.54
CA HIS A 209 17.08 3.55 -19.43
C HIS A 209 15.84 4.21 -20.02
N GLN A 210 14.70 4.09 -19.35
CA GLN A 210 13.49 4.80 -19.71
C GLN A 210 13.33 5.98 -18.76
N HIS A 211 13.39 7.20 -19.27
CA HIS A 211 13.31 8.40 -18.44
C HIS A 211 11.87 8.86 -18.32
N ILE A 212 11.37 8.92 -17.08
CA ILE A 212 10.10 9.56 -16.75
C ILE A 212 10.43 10.97 -16.25
N PRO A 213 9.89 12.04 -16.88
CA PRO A 213 10.05 13.39 -16.37
C PRO A 213 9.54 13.48 -14.93
N LYS A 214 10.44 13.83 -13.99
CA LYS A 214 10.14 13.88 -12.55
C LYS A 214 8.94 14.79 -12.22
N GLY A 215 8.73 15.83 -13.04
CA GLY A 215 7.57 16.72 -12.92
C GLY A 215 6.21 16.00 -12.99
N TYR A 216 6.09 14.92 -13.78
CA TYR A 216 4.86 14.12 -13.79
C TYR A 216 4.66 13.34 -12.49
N ILE A 217 5.74 12.81 -11.92
CA ILE A 217 5.71 12.11 -10.63
C ILE A 217 5.31 13.09 -9.53
N TYR A 218 5.97 14.24 -9.45
CA TYR A 218 5.65 15.28 -8.46
C TYR A 218 4.24 15.82 -8.61
N PHE A 219 3.77 16.03 -9.85
CA PHE A 219 2.39 16.44 -10.10
C PHE A 219 1.39 15.38 -9.62
N ALA A 220 1.63 14.10 -9.93
CA ALA A 220 0.76 13.00 -9.48
C ALA A 220 0.70 12.92 -7.95
N MET A 221 1.84 13.06 -7.27
CA MET A 221 1.89 13.05 -5.80
C MET A 221 1.17 14.26 -5.20
N ALA A 222 1.47 15.47 -5.68
CA ALA A 222 0.82 16.69 -5.22
C ALA A 222 -0.70 16.67 -5.46
N PHE A 223 -1.14 16.22 -6.64
CA PHE A 223 -2.55 16.06 -6.97
C PHE A 223 -3.24 15.04 -6.03
N SER A 224 -2.60 13.91 -5.74
CA SER A 224 -3.18 12.88 -4.88
C SER A 224 -3.27 13.35 -3.42
N VAL A 225 -2.26 14.07 -2.91
CA VAL A 225 -2.33 14.74 -1.60
C VAL A 225 -3.45 15.78 -1.59
N PHE A 226 -3.58 16.59 -2.64
CA PHE A 226 -4.64 17.59 -2.74
C PHE A 226 -6.03 16.94 -2.68
N VAL A 227 -6.27 15.90 -3.48
CA VAL A 227 -7.52 15.13 -3.45
C VAL A 227 -7.78 14.54 -2.06
N GLU A 228 -6.74 14.00 -1.42
CA GLU A 228 -6.89 13.43 -0.08
C GLU A 228 -7.19 14.49 0.99
N ILE A 229 -6.61 15.69 0.89
CA ILE A 229 -6.98 16.82 1.76
C ILE A 229 -8.45 17.20 1.57
N LEU A 230 -8.96 17.22 0.34
CA LEU A 230 -10.40 17.46 0.09
C LEU A 230 -11.26 16.36 0.71
N ASN A 231 -10.88 15.09 0.54
CA ASN A 231 -11.58 13.94 1.12
C ASN A 231 -11.63 14.01 2.65
N LEU A 232 -10.52 14.34 3.30
CA LEU A 232 -10.45 14.55 4.75
C LEU A 232 -11.35 15.70 5.21
N ARG A 233 -11.38 16.82 4.48
CA ARG A 233 -12.25 17.97 4.79
C ARG A 233 -13.74 17.65 4.66
N VAL A 234 -14.12 16.87 3.66
CA VAL A 234 -15.52 16.44 3.47
C VAL A 234 -15.94 15.50 4.59
N ARG A 235 -15.10 14.50 4.92
CA ARG A 235 -15.39 13.55 6.01
C ARG A 235 -15.49 14.21 7.38
N ALA A 236 -14.66 15.23 7.64
CA ALA A 236 -14.74 15.99 8.89
C ALA A 236 -16.06 16.79 9.05
N LYS A 237 -16.77 17.07 7.96
CA LYS A 237 -18.07 17.78 7.97
C LYS A 237 -19.28 16.85 8.03
N SER A 238 -19.11 15.55 7.78
CA SER A 238 -20.17 14.55 7.94
C SER A 238 -20.34 14.22 9.43
N ALA A 239 -21.47 14.63 10.02
CA ALA A 239 -21.82 14.30 11.40
C ALA A 239 -21.76 12.78 11.65
N PRO A 240 -21.38 12.31 12.85
CA PRO A 240 -21.42 10.89 13.17
C PRO A 240 -22.84 10.37 12.93
N VAL A 241 -22.95 9.29 12.14
CA VAL A 241 -24.23 8.64 11.89
C VAL A 241 -24.76 8.19 13.25
N ASN A 242 -25.81 8.85 13.74
CA ASN A 242 -26.54 8.40 14.92
C ASN A 242 -27.09 7.01 14.62
N LEU A 243 -26.44 5.99 15.19
CA LEU A 243 -27.04 4.66 15.28
C LEU A 243 -28.33 4.86 16.08
N ARG A 244 -29.48 4.68 15.42
CA ARG A 244 -30.76 4.61 16.11
C ARG A 244 -30.63 3.55 17.20
N GLU A 245 -30.70 3.96 18.46
CA GLU A 245 -30.91 3.02 19.56
C GLU A 245 -32.23 2.31 19.29
N ALA A 246 -32.14 1.08 18.78
CA ALA A 246 -33.26 0.15 18.77
C ALA A 246 -33.44 -0.35 20.21
N TYR A 247 -33.95 0.51 21.09
CA TYR A 247 -34.74 0.21 22.28
C TYR A 247 -34.91 1.51 23.09
N SER A 248 -35.85 2.37 22.71
CA SER A 248 -36.48 3.23 23.71
C SER A 248 -37.33 2.30 24.57
N ALA A 249 -36.93 2.09 25.82
CA ALA A 249 -37.79 1.50 26.82
C ALA A 249 -39.07 2.35 26.90
N GLU A 250 -40.13 1.83 26.30
CA GLU A 250 -41.45 2.42 26.35
C GLU A 250 -41.84 2.45 27.83
N THR A 251 -41.87 3.66 28.39
CA THR A 251 -42.30 3.89 29.77
C THR A 251 -43.80 3.60 29.80
N THR A 252 -44.15 2.41 30.30
CA THR A 252 -45.52 1.94 30.49
C THR A 252 -46.32 2.97 31.30
N HIS A 253 -47.17 3.75 30.62
CA HIS A 253 -48.28 4.42 31.28
C HIS A 253 -49.29 3.35 31.70
N ALA A 254 -49.52 3.25 33.00
CA ALA A 254 -50.59 2.45 33.58
C ALA A 254 -51.96 2.95 33.07
N GLY A 255 -52.56 2.20 32.15
CA GLY A 255 -53.90 2.42 31.63
C GLY A 255 -54.53 1.08 31.25
N GLN A 256 -55.54 0.69 32.03
CA GLN A 256 -56.35 -0.53 31.96
C GLN A 256 -56.48 -1.20 30.58
N LEU A 257 -56.13 -2.50 30.54
CA LEU A 257 -56.61 -3.45 29.53
C LEU A 257 -57.14 -4.69 30.26
N THR A 258 -58.41 -4.98 30.05
CA THR A 258 -59.13 -6.16 30.57
C THR A 258 -58.56 -7.46 29.97
N PRO A 259 -58.50 -8.58 30.72
CA PRO A 259 -57.91 -9.80 30.21
C PRO A 259 -58.86 -10.53 29.25
N VAL A 260 -58.35 -10.88 28.07
CA VAL A 260 -58.98 -11.85 27.16
C VAL A 260 -58.37 -13.24 27.47
N PRO A 261 -59.18 -14.29 27.72
CA PRO A 261 -58.65 -15.60 28.03
C PRO A 261 -58.14 -16.29 26.76
N VAL A 262 -56.90 -16.79 26.78
CA VAL A 262 -56.33 -17.64 25.74
C VAL A 262 -56.31 -19.08 26.27
N THR A 263 -57.13 -19.94 25.70
CA THR A 263 -57.14 -21.38 25.96
C THR A 263 -55.97 -22.03 25.20
N VAL A 264 -55.09 -22.74 25.91
CA VAL A 264 -53.98 -23.49 25.31
C VAL A 264 -54.40 -24.95 25.19
N GLU A 265 -54.52 -25.46 23.97
CA GLU A 265 -54.75 -26.88 23.68
C GLU A 265 -53.40 -27.60 23.54
N ILE A 266 -53.15 -28.61 24.38
CA ILE A 266 -51.89 -29.35 24.44
C ILE A 266 -52.05 -30.65 23.65
N ALA A 267 -51.34 -30.79 22.53
CA ALA A 267 -51.24 -32.07 21.81
C ALA A 267 -50.09 -32.92 22.37
N ALA A 268 -50.39 -34.18 22.71
CA ALA A 268 -49.47 -35.17 23.29
C ALA A 268 -48.49 -35.78 22.25
N PRO A 269 -47.35 -36.35 22.66
CA PRO A 269 -46.33 -36.85 21.74
C PRO A 269 -46.59 -38.32 21.35
N ALA A 270 -46.43 -38.65 20.05
CA ALA A 270 -46.51 -40.04 19.57
C ALA A 270 -45.10 -40.63 19.40
N ALA A 271 -44.87 -41.77 20.07
CA ALA A 271 -43.61 -42.51 20.11
C ALA A 271 -43.33 -43.31 18.81
N MET A 272 -42.06 -43.41 18.45
CA MET A 272 -41.56 -44.32 17.41
C MET A 272 -41.43 -45.75 17.95
N ALA A 273 -41.96 -46.73 17.23
CA ALA A 273 -41.62 -48.15 17.39
C ALA A 273 -41.42 -48.83 16.03
N VAL A 274 -40.45 -49.74 16.01
CA VAL A 274 -39.71 -50.36 14.90
C VAL A 274 -40.51 -51.46 14.17
N SER A 275 -40.28 -51.64 12.86
CA SER A 275 -40.74 -52.81 12.09
C SER A 275 -39.58 -53.55 11.40
N ALA A 276 -39.45 -54.86 11.66
CA ALA A 276 -38.58 -55.81 10.95
C ALA A 276 -39.40 -56.62 9.90
N PRO A 277 -38.76 -57.38 8.98
CA PRO A 277 -39.21 -57.55 7.59
C PRO A 277 -40.06 -58.81 7.34
N GLU A 278 -40.92 -58.79 6.32
CA GLU A 278 -41.49 -60.04 5.77
C GLU A 278 -41.83 -60.00 4.27
N ALA A 279 -41.85 -61.20 3.68
CA ALA A 279 -41.50 -61.54 2.31
C ALA A 279 -42.67 -61.53 1.28
N LYS A 280 -42.28 -61.49 -0.01
CA LYS A 280 -43.14 -61.51 -1.21
C LYS A 280 -44.12 -62.69 -1.29
N PRO A 281 -45.36 -62.50 -1.79
CA PRO A 281 -46.16 -63.59 -2.31
C PRO A 281 -45.98 -63.79 -3.83
N ALA A 282 -46.12 -65.05 -4.24
CA ALA A 282 -45.79 -65.61 -5.55
C ALA A 282 -46.77 -65.23 -6.68
N ARG A 283 -46.22 -64.99 -7.89
CA ARG A 283 -46.99 -64.84 -9.13
C ARG A 283 -47.23 -66.23 -9.76
N LYS A 284 -48.45 -66.75 -9.66
CA LYS A 284 -48.87 -67.97 -10.39
C LYS A 284 -49.05 -67.69 -11.88
N SER A 285 -48.61 -68.67 -12.66
CA SER A 285 -48.53 -68.77 -14.12
C SER A 285 -49.84 -69.26 -14.76
N VAL A 286 -49.90 -69.17 -16.10
CA VAL A 286 -50.72 -69.93 -17.08
C VAL A 286 -52.05 -69.23 -17.48
N ARG A 287 -52.23 -68.62 -18.68
CA ARG A 287 -52.11 -69.00 -20.13
C ARG A 287 -53.48 -69.31 -20.73
N LYS A 288 -53.83 -68.62 -21.82
CA LYS A 288 -54.57 -69.05 -23.03
C LYS A 288 -54.61 -67.85 -24.00
N THR A 289 -53.78 -67.83 -25.06
CA THR A 289 -54.10 -68.20 -26.46
C THR A 289 -55.33 -67.43 -26.98
N ASN A 290 -55.32 -66.71 -28.11
CA ASN A 290 -54.85 -67.15 -29.42
C ASN A 290 -54.99 -66.03 -30.51
N VAL A 291 -54.23 -66.18 -31.61
CA VAL A 291 -54.44 -65.69 -33.00
C VAL A 291 -54.15 -64.23 -33.45
N LYS A 292 -52.94 -64.10 -34.04
CA LYS A 292 -52.48 -63.57 -35.36
C LYS A 292 -53.10 -62.34 -36.11
N PRO A 293 -52.27 -61.66 -36.93
CA PRO A 293 -52.55 -60.39 -37.62
C PRO A 293 -52.97 -60.57 -39.10
N LYS A 294 -53.51 -59.51 -39.73
CA LYS A 294 -53.49 -59.34 -41.20
C LYS A 294 -53.62 -57.86 -41.64
N THR A 295 -52.66 -57.46 -42.47
CA THR A 295 -52.63 -56.34 -43.42
C THR A 295 -53.74 -56.41 -44.46
N THR A 296 -54.35 -55.26 -44.84
CA THR A 296 -54.59 -54.92 -46.26
C THR A 296 -54.81 -53.41 -46.46
N ILE A 297 -54.19 -52.89 -47.51
CA ILE A 297 -54.45 -51.62 -48.21
C ILE A 297 -55.72 -51.77 -49.05
N ASP A 298 -56.63 -50.78 -49.10
CA ASP A 298 -57.14 -50.26 -50.39
C ASP A 298 -57.82 -48.89 -50.30
N LYS A 299 -57.62 -48.13 -51.37
CA LYS A 299 -58.20 -46.84 -51.76
C LYS A 299 -59.71 -46.96 -51.97
N LYS A 300 -60.46 -45.88 -51.68
CA LYS A 300 -61.24 -45.11 -52.69
C LYS A 300 -62.33 -44.21 -52.07
N LYS A 301 -62.23 -42.92 -52.46
CA LYS A 301 -63.28 -42.05 -53.03
C LYS A 301 -64.50 -41.60 -52.19
N LYS A 302 -64.85 -40.33 -52.47
CA LYS A 302 -66.13 -39.60 -52.30
C LYS A 302 -66.30 -39.00 -50.89
N LYS A 303 -66.51 -37.70 -50.70
CA LYS A 303 -66.94 -36.59 -51.57
C LYS A 303 -66.14 -35.34 -51.25
#